data_AF-A0A661LJZ3-F1
#
_entry.id   AF-A0A661LJZ3-F1
#
_cell.length_a   1.000
_cell.length_b   1.000
_cell.length_c   1.000
_cell.angle_alpha   90.00
_cell.angle_beta   90.00
_cell.angle_gamma   90.00
#
_symmetry.space_group_name_H-M   'P 1'
#
loop_
_entity.id
_entity.type
_entity.pdbx_description
1 polymer ?
#
loop_
_entity_poly.entity_id
_entity_poly.type
_entity_poly.pdbx_seq_one_letter_code
_entity_poly.pdbx_strand_id
1 'polypeptide(L)'
;MEEDQRSLQITGAFIRFLEKGEKSVIERFTRKELEANLSKHETEKGHPIYQAIEKRIAELREIERYKRETEQKWENRIIGFISGLIVALIIVLLRRYLFSF
;
A
#
# COMPACT_ATOMS: atom_id res chain seq x y z
N MET A 1 6.21 20.71 -19.55
CA MET A 1 6.34 21.87 -18.64
C MET A 1 5.71 21.61 -17.27
N GLU A 2 4.52 20.99 -17.15
CA GLU A 2 3.91 20.70 -15.84
C GLU A 2 4.67 19.65 -15.01
N GLU A 3 5.23 18.61 -15.62
CA GLU A 3 5.95 17.57 -14.88
C GLU A 3 7.25 18.05 -14.23
N ASP A 4 7.94 19.03 -14.83
CA ASP A 4 9.18 19.59 -14.27
C ASP A 4 8.90 20.48 -13.06
N GLN A 5 7.79 21.23 -13.08
CA GLN A 5 7.35 21.98 -11.91
C GLN A 5 6.96 21.04 -10.76
N ARG A 6 6.29 19.92 -11.06
CA ARG A 6 5.95 18.91 -10.05
C ARG A 6 7.20 18.29 -9.44
N SER A 7 8.20 18.00 -10.28
CA SER A 7 9.49 17.46 -9.86
C SER A 7 10.23 18.41 -8.91
N LEU A 8 10.29 19.69 -9.25
CA LEU A 8 10.90 20.74 -8.41
C LEU A 8 10.15 20.92 -7.08
N GLN A 9 8.83 20.80 -7.06
CA GLN A 9 8.05 20.86 -5.82
C GLN A 9 8.32 19.69 -4.87
N ILE A 10 8.55 18.49 -5.42
CA ILE A 10 8.95 17.32 -4.64
C ILE A 10 10.34 17.56 -4.06
N THR A 11 11.33 17.88 -4.89
CA THR A 11 12.70 18.16 -4.43
C THR A 11 12.72 19.25 -3.36
N GLY A 12 12.02 20.37 -3.57
CA GLY A 12 11.92 21.47 -2.61
C GLY A 12 11.21 21.10 -1.31
N ALA A 13 10.23 20.21 -1.34
CA ALA A 13 9.59 19.71 -0.13
C ALA A 13 10.51 18.78 0.66
N PHE A 14 11.28 17.92 -0.01
CA PHE A 14 12.26 17.06 0.65
C PHE A 14 13.45 17.85 1.20
N ILE A 15 13.87 18.94 0.56
CA ILE A 15 14.85 19.88 1.14
C ILE A 15 14.31 20.45 2.44
N ARG A 16 13.08 20.99 2.46
CA ARG A 16 12.49 21.52 3.69
C ARG A 16 12.34 20.46 4.77
N PHE A 17 12.00 19.23 4.40
CA PHE A 17 11.95 18.12 5.35
C PHE A 17 13.32 17.85 5.98
N LEU A 18 14.40 17.86 5.19
CA LEU A 18 15.76 17.66 5.70
C LEU A 18 16.25 18.84 6.54
N GLU A 19 15.93 20.07 6.16
CA GLU A 19 16.36 21.29 6.86
C GLU A 19 15.55 21.56 8.15
N LYS A 20 14.23 21.34 8.11
CA LYS A 20 13.29 21.74 9.17
C LYS A 20 12.62 20.57 9.89
N GLY A 21 12.77 19.35 9.39
CA GLY A 21 12.14 18.15 9.97
C GLY A 21 10.61 18.08 9.77
N GLU A 22 10.02 18.95 8.94
CA GLU A 22 8.58 18.99 8.73
C GLU A 22 8.13 17.83 7.84
N LYS A 23 7.57 16.76 8.43
CA LYS A 23 7.09 15.59 7.67
C LYS A 23 5.83 15.84 6.84
N SER A 24 4.98 16.77 7.27
CA SER A 24 3.71 17.08 6.60
C SER A 24 3.88 17.50 5.14
N VAL A 25 5.02 18.11 4.78
CA VAL A 25 5.28 18.58 3.42
C VAL A 25 5.58 17.44 2.44
N ILE A 26 6.08 16.30 2.93
CA ILE A 26 6.40 15.11 2.11
C ILE A 26 5.25 14.09 2.11
N GLU A 27 4.36 14.14 3.11
CA GLU A 27 3.23 13.21 3.24
C GLU A 27 2.17 13.35 2.15
N ARG A 28 2.06 14.54 1.55
CA ARG A 28 1.10 14.82 0.47
C ARG A 28 1.42 14.14 -0.87
N PHE A 29 2.64 13.63 -1.05
CA PHE A 29 3.07 13.05 -2.32
C PHE A 29 2.79 11.55 -2.37
N THR A 30 2.26 11.10 -3.50
CA THR A 30 1.98 9.69 -3.72
C THR A 30 3.23 8.91 -4.11
N ARG A 31 3.24 7.59 -3.87
CA ARG A 31 4.36 6.70 -4.24
C ARG A 31 4.76 6.85 -5.71
N LYS A 32 3.78 6.93 -6.61
CA LYS A 32 3.99 7.07 -8.06
C LYS A 32 4.67 8.39 -8.43
N GLU A 33 4.28 9.49 -7.79
CA GLU A 33 4.91 10.80 -8.01
C GLU A 33 6.38 10.81 -7.56
N LEU A 34 6.68 10.15 -6.44
CA LEU A 34 8.05 10.02 -5.93
C LEU A 34 8.91 9.09 -6.81
N GLU A 35 8.35 7.95 -7.25
CA GLU A 35 9.03 7.02 -8.17
C GLU A 35 9.35 7.71 -9.51
N ALA A 36 8.40 8.49 -10.07
CA ALA A 36 8.61 9.26 -11.28
C ALA A 36 9.69 10.35 -11.12
N ASN A 37 9.79 10.96 -9.94
CA ASN A 37 10.84 11.93 -9.62
C ASN A 37 12.23 11.28 -9.58
N LEU A 38 12.36 10.14 -8.89
CA LEU A 38 13.64 9.39 -8.82
C LEU A 38 14.12 8.90 -10.18
N SER A 39 13.21 8.46 -11.05
CA SER A 39 13.57 8.02 -12.40
C SER A 39 14.10 9.17 -13.26
N LYS A 40 13.67 10.41 -13.01
CA LYS A 40 14.18 11.59 -13.73
C LYS A 40 15.53 12.08 -13.19
N HIS A 41 15.77 11.93 -11.88
CA HIS A 41 16.97 12.40 -11.20
C HIS A 41 17.92 11.24 -10.81
N GLU A 42 17.98 10.20 -11.64
CA GLU A 42 18.76 8.99 -11.35
C GLU A 42 20.27 9.27 -11.19
N THR A 43 20.78 10.36 -11.78
CA THR A 43 22.16 10.84 -11.63
C THR A 43 22.47 11.41 -10.23
N GLU A 44 21.47 11.67 -9.39
CA GLU A 44 21.63 12.25 -8.05
C GLU A 44 21.59 11.19 -6.92
N LYS A 45 21.85 9.91 -7.22
CA LYS A 45 21.87 8.80 -6.23
C LYS A 45 22.73 9.06 -4.98
N GLY A 46 23.75 9.91 -5.09
CA GLY A 46 24.60 10.32 -3.95
C GLY A 46 24.03 11.45 -3.08
N HIS A 47 22.93 12.09 -3.50
CA HIS A 47 22.39 13.25 -2.82
C HIS A 47 21.46 12.83 -1.65
N PRO A 48 21.54 13.46 -0.47
CA PRO A 48 20.72 13.11 0.68
C PRO A 48 19.21 13.22 0.42
N ILE A 49 18.80 14.09 -0.52
CA ILE A 49 17.41 14.18 -0.99
C ILE A 49 16.96 12.87 -1.66
N TYR A 50 17.80 12.29 -2.51
CA TYR A 50 17.49 11.04 -3.22
C TYR A 50 17.24 9.91 -2.22
N GLN A 51 18.13 9.77 -1.23
CA GLN A 51 17.97 8.78 -0.16
C GLN A 51 16.71 9.01 0.68
N ALA A 52 16.36 10.27 0.95
CA ALA A 52 15.14 10.59 1.69
C ALA A 52 13.87 10.22 0.89
N ILE A 53 13.85 10.48 -0.41
CA ILE A 53 12.75 10.09 -1.31
C ILE A 53 12.65 8.56 -1.40
N GLU A 54 13.78 7.87 -1.58
CA GLU A 54 13.84 6.41 -1.66
C GLU A 54 13.31 5.75 -0.37
N LYS A 55 13.76 6.24 0.80
CA LYS A 55 13.26 5.77 2.10
C LYS A 55 11.75 5.97 2.22
N ARG A 56 11.22 7.11 1.76
CA ARG A 56 9.78 7.38 1.80
C ARG A 56 8.98 6.44 0.90
N ILE A 57 9.51 6.10 -0.27
CA ILE A 57 8.88 5.12 -1.16
C ILE A 57 8.85 3.73 -0.51
N ALA A 58 9.94 3.34 0.17
CA ALA A 58 10.00 2.08 0.91
C ALA A 58 8.92 2.03 2.01
N GLU A 59 8.76 3.10 2.80
CA GLU A 59 7.69 3.20 3.81
C GLU A 59 6.29 3.05 3.19
N LEU A 60 6.02 3.76 2.09
CA LEU A 60 4.73 3.66 1.40
C LEU A 60 4.47 2.26 0.84
N ARG A 61 5.50 1.58 0.35
CA ARG A 61 5.41 0.21 -0.15
C ARG A 61 5.13 -0.78 0.97
N GLU A 62 5.70 -0.60 2.15
CA GLU A 62 5.40 -1.42 3.33
C GLU A 62 3.95 -1.22 3.79
N ILE A 63 3.47 0.02 3.84
CA ILE A 63 2.08 0.33 4.20
C ILE A 63 1.10 -0.34 3.22
N GLU A 64 1.36 -0.24 1.92
CA GLU A 64 0.54 -0.90 0.90
C GLU A 64 0.59 -2.43 1.01
N ARG A 65 1.76 -2.99 1.33
CA ARG A 65 1.91 -4.45 1.52
C ARG A 65 1.12 -4.91 2.73
N TYR A 66 1.23 -4.21 3.85
CA TYR A 66 0.50 -4.52 5.07
C TYR A 66 -1.03 -4.43 4.87
N LYS A 67 -1.48 -3.43 4.12
CA LYS A 67 -2.89 -3.29 3.76
C LYS A 67 -3.38 -4.46 2.91
N ARG A 68 -2.63 -4.86 1.88
CA ARG A 68 -2.96 -6.02 1.03
C ARG A 68 -2.96 -7.33 1.80
N GLU A 69 -1.99 -7.55 2.68
CA GLU A 69 -1.95 -8.74 3.55
C GLU A 69 -3.14 -8.80 4.50
N THR A 70 -3.58 -7.64 5.00
CA THR A 70 -4.76 -7.56 5.87
C THR A 70 -6.05 -7.86 5.08
N GLU A 71 -6.20 -7.30 3.88
CA GLU A 71 -7.32 -7.58 2.99
C GLU A 71 -7.41 -9.07 2.64
N GLN A 72 -6.29 -9.71 2.24
CA GLN A 72 -6.26 -11.14 1.95
C GLN A 72 -6.61 -12.03 3.15
N LYS A 73 -6.13 -11.67 4.36
CA LYS A 73 -6.50 -12.41 5.59
C LYS A 73 -7.99 -12.32 5.89
N TRP A 74 -8.61 -11.17 5.63
CA TRP A 74 -10.05 -10.98 5.78
C TRP A 74 -10.84 -11.79 4.76
N GLU A 75 -10.42 -11.77 3.50
CA GLU A 75 -11.05 -12.53 2.42
C GLU A 75 -11.00 -14.04 2.70
N ASN A 76 -9.84 -14.57 3.11
CA ASN A 76 -9.69 -15.99 3.46
C ASN A 76 -10.56 -16.40 4.66
N ARG A 77 -10.75 -15.52 5.66
CA ARG A 77 -11.66 -15.78 6.79
C ARG A 77 -13.11 -15.86 6.35
N ILE A 78 -13.54 -14.96 5.45
CA ILE A 78 -14.91 -14.96 4.93
C ILE A 78 -15.18 -16.22 4.11
N ILE A 79 -14.25 -16.61 3.24
CA ILE A 79 -14.34 -17.85 2.44
C ILE A 79 -14.42 -19.09 3.36
N GLY A 80 -13.60 -19.14 4.41
CA GLY A 80 -13.65 -20.23 5.40
C GLY A 80 -14.99 -20.30 6.14
N PHE A 81 -15.56 -19.15 6.50
CA PHE A 81 -16.86 -19.09 7.17
C PHE A 81 -18.01 -19.54 6.27
N ILE A 82 -18.04 -19.08 5.01
CA ILE A 82 -19.06 -19.46 4.04
C ILE A 82 -18.98 -20.95 3.71
N SER A 83 -17.78 -21.49 3.49
CA SER A 83 -17.62 -22.92 3.20
C SER A 83 -18.06 -23.81 4.37
N GLY A 84 -17.76 -23.42 5.62
CA GLY A 84 -18.27 -24.10 6.82
C GLY A 84 -19.79 -24.09 6.94
N LEU A 85 -20.43 -22.96 6.62
CA LEU A 85 -21.89 -22.82 6.60
C LEU A 85 -22.54 -23.74 5.56
N ILE A 86 -21.99 -23.80 4.35
CA ILE A 86 -22.50 -24.66 3.27
C ILE A 86 -22.42 -26.14 3.69
N VAL A 87 -21.29 -26.58 4.22
CA VAL A 87 -21.12 -27.97 4.69
C VAL A 87 -22.11 -28.31 5.81
N ALA A 88 -22.28 -27.41 6.79
CA ALA A 88 -23.25 -27.60 7.86
C ALA A 88 -24.69 -27.70 7.30
N LEU A 89 -25.04 -26.87 6.31
CA LEU A 89 -26.36 -26.89 5.67
C LEU A 89 -26.62 -28.19 4.91
N ILE A 90 -25.62 -28.69 4.19
CA ILE A 90 -25.67 -29.99 3.48
C ILE A 90 -25.88 -31.13 4.47
N ILE A 91 -25.16 -31.14 5.60
CA ILE A 91 -25.31 -32.17 6.65
C ILE A 91 -26.74 -32.14 7.22
N VAL A 92 -27.28 -30.96 7.51
CA VAL A 92 -28.65 -30.81 8.04
C VAL A 92 -29.69 -31.31 7.02
N LEU A 93 -29.52 -30.98 5.74
CA LEU A 93 -30.43 -31.44 4.68
C LEU A 93 -30.38 -32.96 4.50
N LEU A 94 -29.18 -33.56 4.46
CA LEU A 94 -29.00 -35.02 4.39
C LEU A 94 -29.61 -35.72 5.60
N ARG A 95 -29.39 -35.19 6.80
CA ARG A 95 -29.96 -35.75 8.04
C ARG A 95 -31.48 -35.70 8.03
N ARG A 96 -32.07 -34.61 7.52
CA ARG A 96 -33.53 -34.46 7.39
C ARG A 96 -34.11 -35.43 6.35
N TYR A 97 -33.39 -35.71 5.26
CA TYR A 97 -33.82 -36.67 4.26
C TYR A 97 -33.75 -38.12 4.76
N LEU A 98 -32.70 -38.48 5.49
CA LEU A 98 -32.50 -39.81 6.07
C LEU A 98 -33.49 -40.15 7.20
N PHE A 99 -33.99 -39.16 7.94
CA PHE A 99 -34.96 -39.34 9.02
C PHE A 99 -36.43 -39.22 8.57
N SER A 100 -36.68 -38.90 7.30
CA SER A 100 -38.04 -38.76 6.74
C SER A 100 -38.49 -40.00 5.96
N PHE A 101 -37.73 -41.10 6.03
CA PHE A 101 -38.03 -42.42 5.47
C PHE A 101 -38.17 -43.42 6.61
#